data_AF-A0A7W1PCL2-F1
#
_entry.id   AF-A0A7W1PCL2-F1
#
_cell.length_a   1.000
_cell.length_b   1.000
_cell.length_c   1.000
_cell.angle_alpha   90.00
_cell.angle_beta   90.00
_cell.angle_gamma   90.00
#
_symmetry.space_group_name_H-M   'P 1'
#
loop_
_entity.id
_entity.type
_entity.pdbx_description
1 polymer ?
#
loop_
_entity_poly.entity_id
_entity_poly.type
_entity_poly.pdbx_seq_one_letter_code
_entity_poly.pdbx_strand_id
1 'polypeptide(L)'
;MPANPDLLKRAAGHAVAYLDMIADRQVGALAAGADLRRQLAVPLPEDGDDAAAVIDALAEAGATGTVATQGPRFFGFVVGGSLPAATAADWLVSAWDQNAGLYVLSPLVS
;
A
#
# COMPACT_ATOMS: atom_id res chain seq x y z
N MET A 1 -18.53 -10.30 6.53
CA MET A 1 -17.89 -10.79 5.29
C MET A 1 -16.86 -11.84 5.68
N PRO A 2 -16.82 -13.01 5.05
CA PRO A 2 -15.70 -13.93 5.25
C PRO A 2 -14.41 -13.24 4.79
N ALA A 3 -13.30 -13.54 5.46
CA ALA A 3 -11.99 -13.08 5.01
C ALA A 3 -11.76 -13.54 3.56
N ASN A 4 -11.17 -12.67 2.73
CA ASN A 4 -10.69 -13.03 1.40
C ASN A 4 -9.16 -13.22 1.49
N PRO A 5 -8.68 -14.41 1.90
CA PRO A 5 -7.26 -14.64 2.15
C PRO A 5 -6.43 -14.50 0.89
N ASP A 6 -6.98 -14.81 -0.28
CA ASP A 6 -6.26 -14.71 -1.54
C ASP A 6 -6.06 -13.25 -1.96
N LEU A 7 -7.05 -12.39 -1.71
CA LEU A 7 -6.90 -10.95 -1.91
C LEU A 7 -5.81 -10.34 -1.01
N LEU A 8 -5.81 -10.72 0.28
CA LEU A 8 -4.79 -10.25 1.23
C LEU A 8 -3.38 -10.74 0.83
N LYS A 9 -3.24 -12.00 0.43
CA LYS A 9 -1.97 -12.55 -0.09
C LYS A 9 -1.54 -11.87 -1.40
N ARG A 10 -2.50 -11.48 -2.25
CA ARG A 10 -2.21 -10.77 -3.50
C ARG A 10 -1.63 -9.38 -3.23
N ALA A 11 -2.27 -8.61 -2.35
CA ALA A 11 -1.72 -7.33 -1.89
C ALA A 11 -0.32 -7.52 -1.27
N ALA A 12 -0.14 -8.61 -0.50
CA ALA A 12 1.15 -8.93 0.08
C ALA A 12 2.24 -9.23 -0.95
N GLY A 13 1.91 -10.00 -1.99
CA GLY A 13 2.82 -10.28 -3.09
C GLY A 13 3.27 -9.01 -3.80
N HIS A 14 2.34 -8.09 -4.07
CA HIS A 14 2.67 -6.78 -4.64
C HIS A 14 3.58 -5.95 -3.74
N ALA A 15 3.34 -5.94 -2.44
CA ALA A 15 4.18 -5.23 -1.48
C ALA A 15 5.61 -5.78 -1.44
N VAL A 16 5.77 -7.11 -1.43
CA VAL A 16 7.09 -7.76 -1.48
C VAL A 16 7.81 -7.41 -2.78
N ALA A 17 7.14 -7.58 -3.93
CA ALA A 17 7.72 -7.25 -5.23
C ALA A 17 8.14 -5.78 -5.33
N TYR A 18 7.34 -4.86 -4.76
CA TYR A 18 7.68 -3.46 -4.69
C TYR A 18 8.94 -3.21 -3.85
N LEU A 19 9.04 -3.79 -2.66
CA LEU A 19 10.19 -3.63 -1.77
C LEU A 19 11.48 -4.23 -2.37
N ASP A 20 11.39 -5.36 -3.06
CA ASP A 20 12.53 -5.95 -3.75
C ASP A 20 13.03 -5.03 -4.87
N MET A 21 12.11 -4.47 -5.66
CA MET A 21 12.44 -3.54 -6.75
C MET A 21 12.99 -2.19 -6.24
N ILE A 22 12.47 -1.68 -5.11
CA ILE A 22 12.74 -0.30 -4.67
C ILE A 22 14.20 -0.04 -4.31
N ALA A 23 14.93 -1.09 -3.93
CA ALA A 23 16.35 -1.00 -3.60
C ALA A 23 17.16 -0.47 -4.80
N ASP A 24 16.84 -0.96 -6.01
CA ASP A 24 17.59 -0.70 -7.24
C ASP A 24 16.92 0.36 -8.15
N ARG A 25 15.66 0.72 -7.91
CA ARG A 25 14.94 1.74 -8.69
C ARG A 25 15.49 3.16 -8.50
N GLN A 26 15.42 3.98 -9.56
CA GLN A 26 15.62 5.43 -9.46
C GLN A 26 14.69 6.05 -8.41
N VAL A 27 15.18 7.09 -7.72
CA VAL A 27 14.49 7.73 -6.60
C VAL A 27 13.19 8.43 -7.01
N GLY A 28 13.20 9.14 -8.13
CA GLY A 28 12.00 9.86 -8.62
C GLY A 28 10.90 8.91 -9.10
N ALA A 29 9.66 9.39 -9.07
CA ALA A 29 8.57 8.73 -9.78
C ALA A 29 8.91 8.63 -11.28
N LEU A 30 8.58 7.48 -11.88
CA LEU A 30 8.82 7.18 -13.29
C LEU A 30 7.64 7.64 -14.16
N ALA A 31 6.42 7.55 -13.63
CA ALA A 31 5.21 8.01 -14.29
C ALA A 31 4.92 9.50 -13.98
N ALA A 32 4.44 10.24 -14.98
CA ALA A 32 3.96 11.59 -14.74
C ALA A 32 2.60 11.56 -14.03
N GLY A 33 2.32 12.56 -13.18
CA GLY A 33 1.04 12.62 -12.45
C GLY A 33 -0.19 12.71 -13.36
N ALA A 34 -0.05 13.23 -14.58
CA ALA A 34 -1.13 13.21 -15.58
C ALA A 34 -1.45 11.79 -16.07
N ASP A 35 -0.44 10.93 -16.18
CA ASP A 35 -0.61 9.54 -16.62
C ASP A 35 -1.27 8.71 -15.51
N LEU A 36 -0.81 8.88 -14.27
CA LEU A 36 -1.44 8.25 -13.09
C LEU A 36 -2.90 8.69 -12.94
N ARG A 37 -3.21 9.97 -13.17
CA ARG A 37 -4.60 10.44 -13.16
C ARG A 37 -5.43 9.80 -14.27
N ARG A 38 -4.90 9.69 -15.49
CA ARG A 38 -5.62 9.00 -16.57
C ARG A 38 -5.85 7.52 -16.26
N GLN A 39 -4.92 6.88 -15.57
CA GLN A 39 -5.02 5.47 -15.17
C GLN A 39 -6.05 5.26 -14.05
N LEU A 40 -6.06 6.12 -13.03
CA LEU A 40 -6.82 5.89 -11.79
C LEU A 40 -8.13 6.67 -11.68
N ALA A 41 -8.28 7.78 -12.41
CA ALA A 41 -9.50 8.60 -12.41
C ALA A 41 -10.55 8.00 -13.36
N VAL A 42 -10.91 6.74 -13.14
CA VAL A 42 -12.04 6.09 -13.80
C VAL A 42 -13.36 6.53 -13.14
N PRO A 43 -14.49 6.54 -13.88
CA PRO A 43 -15.79 6.78 -13.28
C PRO A 43 -16.07 5.78 -12.15
N LEU A 44 -16.68 6.24 -11.07
CA LEU A 44 -17.13 5.34 -9.99
C LEU A 44 -18.30 4.49 -10.52
N PRO A 45 -18.15 3.16 -10.62
CA PRO A 45 -19.22 2.31 -11.14
C PRO A 45 -20.41 2.23 -10.17
N GLU A 46 -21.61 1.98 -10.70
CA GLU A 46 -22.81 1.75 -9.90
C GLU A 46 -22.74 0.41 -9.14
N ASP A 47 -22.05 -0.56 -9.72
CA ASP A 47 -21.78 -1.88 -9.14
C ASP A 47 -20.31 -2.00 -8.71
N GLY A 48 -20.02 -2.90 -7.77
CA GLY A 48 -18.64 -3.15 -7.33
C GLY A 48 -17.77 -3.83 -8.40
N ASP A 49 -16.54 -3.34 -8.57
CA ASP A 49 -15.52 -3.99 -9.40
C ASP A 49 -14.95 -5.26 -8.74
N ASP A 50 -14.27 -6.08 -9.54
CA ASP A 50 -13.45 -7.17 -9.01
C ASP A 50 -12.34 -6.61 -8.11
N ALA A 51 -12.37 -6.99 -6.84
CA ALA A 51 -11.40 -6.54 -5.85
C ALA A 51 -9.95 -6.91 -6.22
N ALA A 52 -9.72 -8.04 -6.90
CA ALA A 52 -8.38 -8.42 -7.32
C ALA A 52 -7.84 -7.45 -8.39
N ALA A 53 -8.68 -7.10 -9.37
CA ALA A 53 -8.34 -6.11 -10.39
C ALA A 53 -8.06 -4.72 -9.80
N VAL A 54 -8.83 -4.29 -8.78
CA VAL A 54 -8.59 -3.03 -8.07
C VAL A 54 -7.21 -3.04 -7.38
N ILE A 55 -6.88 -4.12 -6.67
CA ILE A 55 -5.56 -4.26 -6.01
C ILE A 55 -4.42 -4.27 -7.02
N ASP A 56 -4.58 -4.95 -8.15
CA ASP A 56 -3.57 -4.95 -9.23
C ASP A 56 -3.35 -3.56 -9.82
N ALA A 57 -4.43 -2.84 -10.14
CA ALA A 57 -4.35 -1.50 -10.71
C ALA A 57 -3.64 -0.52 -9.78
N LEU A 58 -3.92 -0.60 -8.47
CA LEU A 58 -3.23 0.21 -7.47
C LEU A 58 -1.75 -0.16 -7.34
N ALA A 59 -1.42 -1.45 -7.36
CA ALA A 59 -0.03 -1.92 -7.30
C ALA A 59 0.78 -1.48 -8.53
N GLU A 60 0.21 -1.60 -9.73
CA GLU A 60 0.83 -1.18 -10.98
C GLU A 60 1.09 0.34 -11.00
N ALA A 61 0.08 1.13 -10.62
CA ALA A 61 0.23 2.58 -10.49
C ALA A 61 1.29 2.94 -9.43
N GLY A 62 1.33 2.23 -8.30
CA GLY A 62 2.31 2.42 -7.24
C GLY A 62 3.74 2.11 -7.67
N ALA A 63 3.95 1.06 -8.47
CA ALA A 63 5.28 0.64 -8.93
C ALA A 63 6.04 1.73 -9.71
N THR A 64 5.32 2.58 -10.44
CA THR A 64 5.90 3.66 -11.25
C THR A 64 5.63 5.05 -10.69
N GLY A 65 4.52 5.23 -9.98
CA GLY A 65 4.05 6.54 -9.51
C GLY A 65 4.61 6.98 -8.16
N THR A 66 5.16 6.08 -7.36
CA THR A 66 5.76 6.46 -6.07
C THR A 66 7.13 7.08 -6.27
N VAL A 67 7.50 8.00 -5.38
CA VAL A 67 8.90 8.32 -5.09
C VAL A 67 9.47 7.17 -4.26
N ALA A 68 10.66 6.68 -4.59
CA ALA A 68 11.30 5.55 -3.93
C ALA A 68 11.91 5.93 -2.57
N THR A 69 11.10 6.42 -1.65
CA THR A 69 11.53 6.93 -0.33
C THR A 69 12.08 5.84 0.59
N GLN A 70 11.63 4.59 0.38
CA GLN A 70 12.14 3.39 1.05
C GLN A 70 13.52 2.93 0.51
N GLY A 71 13.97 3.47 -0.62
CA GLY A 71 15.24 3.06 -1.24
C GLY A 71 16.46 3.70 -0.55
N PRO A 72 17.64 3.05 -0.61
CA PRO A 72 18.86 3.49 0.12
C PRO A 72 19.47 4.80 -0.41
N ARG A 73 18.86 5.41 -1.44
CA ARG A 73 19.37 6.58 -2.18
C ARG A 73 18.48 7.81 -2.05
N PHE A 74 17.41 7.74 -1.25
CA PHE A 74 16.55 8.89 -0.99
C PHE A 74 17.06 9.68 0.23
N PHE A 75 17.37 10.96 0.04
CA PHE A 75 17.93 11.87 1.07
C PHE A 75 17.14 13.18 1.22
N GLY A 76 15.89 13.21 0.74
CA GLY A 76 15.06 14.41 0.77
C GLY A 76 14.09 14.45 1.95
N PHE A 77 13.87 15.62 2.54
CA PHE A 77 12.84 15.85 3.58
C PHE A 77 12.98 14.94 4.82
N VAL A 78 11.99 14.99 5.72
CA VAL A 78 11.87 14.09 6.87
C VAL A 78 10.84 13.02 6.52
N VAL A 79 11.22 12.12 5.61
CA VAL A 79 10.40 10.97 5.22
C VAL A 79 11.14 9.70 5.60
N GLY A 80 10.60 8.98 6.57
CA GLY A 80 11.18 7.74 7.06
C GLY A 80 11.02 6.58 6.07
N GLY A 81 11.85 5.56 6.25
CA GLY A 81 11.65 4.24 5.66
C GLY A 81 11.10 3.26 6.71
N SER A 82 10.08 2.49 6.36
CA SER A 82 9.51 1.45 7.22
C SER A 82 10.38 0.18 7.16
N LEU A 83 10.73 -0.35 8.33
CA LEU A 83 11.33 -1.68 8.46
C LEU A 83 10.31 -2.76 8.08
N PRO A 84 10.74 -3.92 7.54
CA PRO A 84 9.81 -5.02 7.23
C PRO A 84 8.94 -5.44 8.43
N ALA A 85 9.50 -5.44 9.64
CA ALA A 85 8.76 -5.74 10.87
C ALA A 85 7.68 -4.69 11.18
N ALA A 86 7.94 -3.41 10.91
CA ALA A 86 6.94 -2.35 11.09
C ALA A 86 5.81 -2.48 10.06
N THR A 87 6.14 -2.74 8.79
CA THR A 87 5.13 -2.99 7.74
C THR A 87 4.25 -4.21 8.07
N ALA A 88 4.85 -5.29 8.55
CA ALA A 88 4.10 -6.48 8.98
C ALA A 88 3.17 -6.20 10.18
N ALA A 89 3.63 -5.39 11.14
CA ALA A 89 2.80 -4.97 12.27
C ALA A 89 1.63 -4.08 11.81
N ASP A 90 1.84 -3.17 10.86
CA ASP A 90 0.78 -2.32 10.30
C ASP A 90 -0.34 -3.16 9.65
N TRP A 91 0.00 -4.28 9.01
CA TRP A 91 -1.00 -5.20 8.48
C TRP A 91 -1.80 -5.91 9.57
N LEU A 92 -1.16 -6.30 10.67
CA LEU A 92 -1.87 -6.88 11.81
C LEU A 92 -2.82 -5.88 12.44
N VAL A 93 -2.36 -4.65 12.66
CA VAL A 93 -3.20 -3.56 13.20
C VAL A 93 -4.39 -3.28 12.29
N SER A 94 -4.16 -3.24 10.97
CA SER A 94 -5.24 -3.05 9.99
C SER A 94 -6.23 -4.22 9.98
N ALA A 95 -5.75 -5.45 10.16
CA ALA A 95 -6.60 -6.64 10.21
C ALA A 95 -7.42 -6.76 11.49
N TRP A 96 -6.93 -6.23 12.62
CA TRP A 96 -7.66 -6.23 13.89
C TRP A 96 -8.78 -5.19 13.93
N ASP A 97 -8.64 -4.10 13.18
CA ASP A 97 -9.66 -3.04 13.03
C ASP A 97 -10.24 -2.58 14.38
N GLN A 98 -9.36 -2.23 15.31
CA GLN A 98 -9.73 -1.89 16.69
C GLN A 98 -9.75 -0.38 16.93
N ASN A 99 -10.74 0.09 17.69
CA ASN A 99 -10.81 1.47 18.13
C ASN A 99 -9.96 1.67 19.41
N ALA A 100 -8.89 2.44 19.28
CA ALA A 100 -7.94 2.75 20.37
C ALA A 100 -8.37 3.91 21.28
N GLY A 101 -9.55 4.50 21.09
CA GLY A 101 -9.97 5.69 21.83
C GLY A 101 -10.43 5.43 23.27
N LEU A 102 -10.86 4.21 23.60
CA LEU A 102 -11.39 3.84 24.92
C LEU A 102 -11.04 2.40 25.26
N TYR A 103 -10.63 2.16 26.51
CA TYR A 103 -10.26 0.82 27.00
C TYR A 103 -11.34 -0.25 26.81
N VAL A 104 -12.62 0.12 26.98
CA VAL A 104 -13.75 -0.80 26.79
C VAL A 104 -13.90 -1.25 25.33
N LEU A 105 -13.43 -0.46 24.37
CA LEU A 105 -13.50 -0.78 22.95
C LEU A 105 -12.33 -1.65 22.51
N SER A 106 -11.13 -1.47 23.09
CA SER A 106 -10.02 -2.37 22.81
C SER A 106 -8.90 -2.30 23.87
N PRO A 107 -8.85 -3.21 24.85
CA PRO A 107 -7.85 -3.16 25.91
C PRO A 107 -6.40 -3.42 25.43
N LEU A 108 -6.24 -3.94 24.22
CA LEU A 108 -4.94 -4.22 23.62
C LEU A 108 -4.30 -2.96 23.00
N VAL A 109 -5.11 -2.06 22.45
CA VAL A 109 -4.61 -0.90 21.66
C VAL A 109 -5.03 0.47 22.21
N SER A 110 -5.85 0.52 23.25
CA SER A 110 -6.26 1.74 23.96
C SER A 110 -5.24 2.24 24.97
#